data_AF-A0A4Q3WDH6-F1
#
_entry.id   AF-A0A4Q3WDH6-F1
#
_cell.length_a   1.000
_cell.length_b   1.000
_cell.length_c   1.000
_cell.angle_alpha   90.00
_cell.angle_beta   90.00
_cell.angle_gamma   90.00
#
_symmetry.space_group_name_H-M   'P 1'
#
loop_
_entity.id
_entity.type
_entity.pdbx_description
1 polymer ?
#
loop_
_entity_poly.entity_id
_entity_poly.type
_entity_poly.pdbx_seq_one_letter_code
_entity_poly.pdbx_strand_id
1 'polypeptide(L)'
;MSSSKTYGFYSIHNYFYNNGPRLENEKEAIRIGNSQLSQSSGNTTVEFNLFEECDGDPEIVSVKSCDNIIRHNTFNRNYGSLTLRQGNRNIAEGNYFLRS
;
A
#
# COMPACT_ATOMS: atom_id res chain seq x y z
N MET A 1 14.91 16.61 -25.15
CA MET A 1 14.68 15.78 -23.95
C MET A 1 13.56 14.81 -24.26
N SER A 2 13.88 13.53 -24.46
CA SER A 2 12.86 12.50 -24.63
C SER A 2 12.20 12.26 -23.28
N SER A 3 10.91 12.55 -23.14
CA SER A 3 10.13 12.13 -21.99
C SER A 3 10.02 10.61 -22.03
N SER A 4 10.83 9.88 -21.26
CA SER A 4 10.61 8.46 -21.05
C SER A 4 9.22 8.30 -20.45
N LYS A 5 8.30 7.65 -21.15
CA LYS A 5 7.02 7.24 -20.56
C LYS A 5 7.33 6.24 -19.44
N THR A 6 7.27 6.69 -18.19
CA THR A 6 7.29 5.78 -17.05
C THR A 6 5.89 5.17 -16.95
N TYR A 7 5.76 3.89 -17.26
CA TYR A 7 4.52 3.15 -17.05
C TYR A 7 4.42 2.85 -15.54
N GLY A 8 3.50 3.53 -14.85
CA GLY A 8 3.18 3.26 -13.44
C GLY A 8 2.12 2.15 -13.29
N PHE A 9 2.15 1.44 -12.17
CA PHE A 9 1.09 0.50 -11.80
C PHE A 9 0.01 1.23 -10.97
N TYR A 10 -1.26 0.92 -11.20
CA TYR A 10 -2.39 1.58 -10.56
C TYR A 10 -3.31 0.53 -9.93
N SER A 11 -3.58 0.69 -8.63
CA SER A 11 -4.66 -0.01 -7.92
C SER A 11 -5.71 1.02 -7.52
N ILE A 12 -6.85 1.02 -8.21
CA ILE A 12 -7.87 2.06 -8.11
C ILE A 12 -9.26 1.45 -7.95
N HIS A 13 -10.08 2.00 -7.04
CA HIS A 13 -11.49 1.63 -6.85
C HIS A 13 -11.72 0.14 -6.54
N ASN A 14 -10.77 -0.50 -5.87
CA ASN A 14 -10.93 -1.88 -5.42
C ASN A 14 -11.50 -1.94 -4.00
N TYR A 15 -12.17 -3.04 -3.71
CA TYR A 15 -12.58 -3.41 -2.37
C TYR A 15 -11.77 -4.62 -1.89
N PHE A 16 -10.91 -4.39 -0.91
CA PHE A 16 -10.17 -5.43 -0.20
C PHE A 16 -10.93 -5.75 1.09
N TYR A 17 -11.35 -7.00 1.23
CA TYR A 17 -12.23 -7.41 2.32
C TYR A 17 -11.76 -8.71 2.96
N ASN A 18 -11.80 -8.75 4.29
CA ASN A 18 -11.61 -9.96 5.10
C ASN A 18 -10.32 -10.72 4.74
N ASN A 19 -9.23 -9.98 4.55
CA ASN A 19 -7.90 -10.58 4.43
C ASN A 19 -7.47 -11.06 5.81
N GLY A 20 -7.80 -12.30 6.17
CA GLY A 20 -7.47 -12.93 7.44
C GLY A 20 -7.39 -14.47 7.30
N PRO A 21 -7.14 -15.22 8.39
CA PRO A 21 -6.69 -14.76 9.69
C PRO A 21 -5.25 -14.24 9.66
N ARG A 22 -4.82 -13.59 10.75
CA ARG A 22 -3.47 -13.07 10.89
C ARG A 22 -2.42 -14.17 10.84
N LEU A 23 -1.35 -13.93 10.07
CA LEU A 23 -0.13 -14.73 10.07
C LEU A 23 1.02 -13.91 10.63
N GLU A 24 2.16 -14.55 10.86
CA GLU A 24 3.35 -13.90 11.43
C GLU A 24 3.94 -12.83 10.47
N ASN A 25 3.84 -13.04 9.16
CA ASN A 25 4.33 -12.12 8.13
C ASN A 25 3.74 -12.49 6.74
N GLU A 26 3.96 -11.63 5.75
CA GLU A 26 3.73 -11.84 4.32
C GLU A 26 2.27 -11.99 3.87
N LYS A 27 1.34 -11.50 4.68
CA LYS A 27 -0.10 -11.51 4.36
C LYS A 27 -0.67 -10.09 4.30
N GLU A 28 0.13 -9.16 3.80
CA GLU A 28 -0.31 -7.79 3.53
C GLU A 28 -1.42 -7.81 2.45
N ALA A 29 -2.43 -6.94 2.56
CA ALA A 29 -3.43 -6.83 1.48
C ALA A 29 -2.79 -6.30 0.19
N ILE A 30 -1.81 -5.39 0.33
CA ILE A 30 -0.93 -4.95 -0.75
C ILE A 30 0.51 -4.88 -0.26
N ARG A 31 1.43 -5.41 -1.07
CA ARG A 31 2.88 -5.20 -0.91
C ARG A 31 3.46 -4.56 -2.17
N ILE A 32 4.14 -3.42 -2.02
CA ILE A 32 4.78 -2.71 -3.15
C ILE A 32 6.31 -2.85 -3.04
N GLY A 33 6.86 -3.81 -3.78
CA GLY A 33 8.29 -4.12 -3.76
C GLY A 33 8.66 -5.15 -2.69
N ASN A 34 9.95 -5.22 -2.36
CA ASN A 34 10.53 -6.10 -1.34
C ASN A 34 11.88 -5.53 -0.90
N SER A 35 12.53 -6.15 0.08
CA SER A 35 13.79 -5.63 0.63
C SER A 35 14.90 -5.42 -0.41
N GLN A 36 14.97 -6.28 -1.43
CA GLN A 36 15.95 -6.18 -2.52
C GLN A 36 15.66 -5.01 -3.46
N LEU A 37 14.40 -4.62 -3.59
CA LEU A 37 13.92 -3.53 -4.45
C LEU A 37 13.71 -2.22 -3.69
N SER A 38 14.11 -2.14 -2.43
CA SER A 38 13.85 -0.99 -1.55
C SER A 38 14.38 0.35 -2.10
N GLN A 39 15.49 0.32 -2.84
CA GLN A 39 16.09 1.51 -3.45
C GLN A 39 15.63 1.77 -4.89
N SER A 40 14.78 0.90 -5.45
CA SER A 40 14.24 1.04 -6.80
C SER A 40 12.92 1.81 -6.77
N SER A 41 12.64 2.57 -7.83
CA SER A 41 11.35 3.25 -7.99
C SER A 41 10.25 2.24 -8.34
N GLY A 42 9.25 2.14 -7.47
CA GLY A 42 8.04 1.34 -7.69
C GLY A 42 7.02 2.05 -8.59
N ASN A 43 7.00 3.40 -8.60
CA ASN A 43 6.08 4.23 -9.39
C ASN A 43 4.63 3.72 -9.34
N THR A 44 4.21 3.22 -8.19
CA THR A 44 2.90 2.60 -7.98
C THR A 44 1.96 3.58 -7.30
N THR A 45 0.75 3.72 -7.81
CA THR A 45 -0.33 4.49 -7.18
C THR A 45 -1.40 3.55 -6.64
N VAL A 46 -1.66 3.65 -5.34
CA VAL A 46 -2.78 2.97 -4.65
C VAL A 46 -3.75 4.06 -4.21
N GLU A 47 -4.88 4.18 -4.90
CA GLU A 47 -5.83 5.26 -4.63
C GLU A 47 -7.31 4.86 -4.68
N PHE A 48 -8.13 5.54 -3.88
CA PHE A 48 -9.58 5.34 -3.84
C PHE A 48 -10.01 3.88 -3.58
N ASN A 49 -9.19 3.10 -2.87
CA ASN A 49 -9.55 1.75 -2.45
C ASN A 49 -10.19 1.75 -1.06
N LEU A 50 -11.03 0.75 -0.80
CA LEU A 50 -11.54 0.43 0.53
C LEU A 50 -10.84 -0.82 1.04
N PHE A 51 -10.20 -0.72 2.19
CA PHE A 51 -9.65 -1.84 2.95
C PHE A 51 -10.51 -2.05 4.19
N GLU A 52 -11.19 -3.20 4.28
CA GLU A 52 -12.05 -3.53 5.40
C GLU A 52 -11.71 -4.90 5.98
N GLU A 53 -11.48 -4.97 7.29
CA GLU A 53 -11.15 -6.22 8.01
C GLU A 53 -9.95 -6.97 7.38
N CYS A 54 -8.94 -6.22 6.94
CA CYS A 54 -7.73 -6.72 6.28
C CYS A 54 -6.59 -6.96 7.29
N ASP A 55 -6.77 -7.94 8.17
CA ASP A 55 -5.93 -8.16 9.34
C ASP A 55 -4.95 -9.34 9.24
N GLY A 56 -4.68 -9.79 8.02
CA GLY A 56 -3.75 -10.86 7.70
C GLY A 56 -2.33 -10.58 8.17
N ASP A 57 -1.96 -9.30 8.22
CA ASP A 57 -0.63 -8.81 8.60
C ASP A 57 -0.75 -7.45 9.34
N PRO A 58 0.21 -7.08 10.21
CA PRO A 58 0.29 -5.71 10.75
C PRO A 58 0.40 -4.60 9.72
N GLU A 59 0.92 -4.89 8.54
CA GLU A 59 1.02 -3.97 7.42
C GLU A 59 -0.13 -4.27 6.42
N ILE A 60 -1.24 -3.54 6.50
CA ILE A 60 -2.36 -3.69 5.54
C ILE A 60 -1.85 -3.39 4.13
N VAL A 61 -1.15 -2.27 4.01
CA VAL A 61 -0.40 -1.88 2.82
C VAL A 61 1.05 -1.70 3.25
N SER A 62 1.95 -2.54 2.72
CA SER A 62 3.39 -2.48 2.99
C SER A 62 4.15 -1.94 1.79
N VAL A 63 4.73 -0.76 1.95
CA VAL A 63 5.53 -0.09 0.93
C VAL A 63 7.00 -0.39 1.17
N LYS A 64 7.62 -1.12 0.25
CA LYS A 64 9.02 -1.60 0.32
C LYS A 64 9.80 -1.19 -0.94
N SER A 65 9.53 -0.01 -1.50
CA SER A 65 10.18 0.58 -2.68
C SER A 65 10.03 2.12 -2.69
N CYS A 66 10.61 2.82 -3.65
CA CYS A 66 10.58 4.29 -3.75
C CYS A 66 9.49 4.84 -4.68
N ASP A 67 9.20 6.14 -4.59
CA ASP A 67 8.39 6.90 -5.55
C ASP A 67 6.94 6.38 -5.72
N ASN A 68 6.34 5.86 -4.65
CA ASN A 68 4.95 5.39 -4.64
C ASN A 68 4.00 6.45 -4.06
N ILE A 69 2.75 6.41 -4.50
CA ILE A 69 1.67 7.29 -4.02
C ILE A 69 0.56 6.42 -3.43
N ILE A 70 0.23 6.66 -2.17
CA ILE A 70 -0.84 5.97 -1.46
C ILE A 70 -1.80 7.04 -0.97
N ARG A 71 -2.92 7.24 -1.68
CA ARG A 71 -3.80 8.38 -1.42
C ARG A 71 -5.28 8.08 -1.46
N HIS A 72 -6.06 8.83 -0.69
CA HIS A 72 -7.53 8.75 -0.71
C HIS A 72 -8.10 7.33 -0.52
N ASN A 73 -7.36 6.44 0.13
CA ASN A 73 -7.87 5.13 0.51
C ASN A 73 -8.61 5.24 1.84
N THR A 74 -9.59 4.37 2.04
CA THR A 74 -10.29 4.22 3.32
C THR A 74 -9.89 2.90 3.95
N PHE A 75 -9.37 2.96 5.17
CA PHE A 75 -9.08 1.81 6.03
C PHE A 75 -10.15 1.74 7.11
N ASN A 76 -11.11 0.82 6.98
CA ASN A 76 -12.24 0.67 7.89
C ASN A 76 -12.14 -0.63 8.69
N ARG A 77 -12.27 -0.57 10.02
CA ARG A 77 -12.26 -1.77 10.89
C ARG A 77 -11.06 -2.69 10.63
N ASN A 78 -9.86 -2.11 10.56
CA ASN A 78 -8.63 -2.88 10.47
C ASN A 78 -7.82 -2.67 11.76
N TYR A 79 -7.16 -3.72 12.23
CA TYR A 79 -6.16 -3.69 13.31
C TYR A 79 -4.73 -3.45 12.79
N GLY A 80 -4.52 -3.49 11.47
CA GLY A 80 -3.22 -3.19 10.84
C GLY A 80 -3.04 -1.71 10.49
N SER A 81 -1.95 -1.41 9.77
CA SER A 81 -1.54 -0.05 9.41
C SER A 81 -1.16 0.10 7.93
N LEU A 82 -1.20 1.34 7.42
CA LEU A 82 -0.46 1.72 6.22
C LEU A 82 1.00 1.93 6.60
N THR A 83 1.91 1.11 6.07
CA THR A 83 3.32 1.13 6.50
C THR A 83 4.25 1.50 5.35
N LEU A 84 4.94 2.64 5.50
CA LEU A 84 6.10 3.00 4.68
C LEU A 84 7.34 2.28 5.22
N ARG A 85 7.45 0.99 4.91
CA ARG A 85 8.38 0.08 5.59
C ARG A 85 9.82 0.21 5.11
N GLN A 86 10.03 0.36 3.80
CA GLN A 86 11.34 0.58 3.18
C GLN A 86 11.20 1.45 1.92
N GLY A 87 12.29 2.09 1.53
CA GLY A 87 12.32 2.99 0.36
C GLY A 87 11.99 4.44 0.72
N ASN A 88 12.18 5.33 -0.26
CA ASN A 88 12.17 6.78 -0.08
C ASN A 88 11.20 7.47 -1.05
N ARG A 89 10.88 8.74 -0.79
CA ARG A 89 10.03 9.59 -1.67
C ARG A 89 8.63 9.02 -1.92
N ASN A 90 8.12 8.25 -0.95
CA ASN A 90 6.74 7.80 -0.97
C ASN A 90 5.83 8.90 -0.41
N ILE A 91 4.64 9.03 -0.97
CA ILE A 91 3.61 9.98 -0.53
C ILE A 91 2.45 9.19 0.06
N ALA A 92 2.07 9.54 1.29
CA ALA A 92 0.84 9.08 1.92
C ALA A 92 -0.03 10.31 2.22
N GLU A 93 -1.11 10.51 1.45
CA GLU A 93 -1.93 11.73 1.55
C GLU A 93 -3.43 11.45 1.51
N GLY A 94 -4.21 12.17 2.32
CA GLY A 94 -5.67 12.12 2.28
C GLY A 94 -6.30 10.74 2.53
N ASN A 95 -5.58 9.80 3.16
CA ASN A 95 -6.14 8.50 3.56
C ASN A 95 -6.97 8.63 4.84
N TYR A 96 -8.05 7.87 4.93
CA TYR A 96 -8.94 7.86 6.08
C TYR A 96 -8.78 6.56 6.86
N PHE A 97 -8.58 6.66 8.17
CA PHE A 97 -8.50 5.52 9.09
C PHE A 97 -9.71 5.58 10.02
N LEU A 98 -10.63 4.65 9.85
CA LEU A 98 -11.90 4.61 10.56
C LEU A 98 -11.96 3.35 11.41
N ARG A 99 -12.17 3.52 12.72
CA ARG A 99 -12.23 2.42 13.69
C ARG A 99 -11.00 1.50 13.61
N SER A 100 -9.82 2.13 13.55
CA SER A 100 -8.48 1.56 13.59
C SER A 100 -7.90 1.57 14.99
#